data_AF-A0A9J7MEJ7-F1
#
_entry.id   AF-A0A9J7MEJ7-F1
#
_cell.length_a   1.000
_cell.length_b   1.000
_cell.length_c   1.000
_cell.angle_alpha   90.00
_cell.angle_beta   90.00
_cell.angle_gamma   90.00
#
_symmetry.space_group_name_H-M   'P 1'
#
loop_
_entity.id
_entity.type
_entity.pdbx_description
1 polymer ?
#
loop_
_entity_poly.entity_id
_entity_poly.type
_entity_poly.pdbx_seq_one_letter_code
_entity_poly.pdbx_strand_id
1 'polypeptide(L)'
;MKPCSALTNQDNTSQLTSTTGSPRRTFKMKTSVAALLLALIVAVSLSPPVESRVVPGFEGGFRRCDWHCIHLYDPVCGSDGQQYSNSCFLGIAQCMDPSLERADDHVCGLDGALM
;
A
#
# COMPACT_ATOMS: atom_id res chain seq x y z
N MET A 1 16.59 -10.61 -10.69
CA MET A 1 15.12 -10.78 -10.58
C MET A 1 14.76 -10.98 -9.12
N LYS A 2 13.85 -10.19 -8.56
CA LYS A 2 13.17 -10.49 -7.29
C LYS A 2 11.67 -10.23 -7.48
N PRO A 3 10.81 -11.06 -6.85
CA PRO A 3 9.45 -11.29 -7.31
C PRO A 3 8.48 -10.26 -6.74
N CYS A 4 7.46 -9.90 -7.52
CA CYS A 4 6.22 -9.37 -6.99
C CYS A 4 5.30 -10.58 -6.74
N SER A 5 5.29 -11.08 -5.52
CA SER A 5 4.19 -11.89 -5.02
C SER A 5 3.98 -11.54 -3.56
N ALA A 6 2.73 -11.22 -3.26
CA ALA A 6 2.21 -10.94 -1.94
C ALA A 6 2.70 -11.95 -0.90
N LEU A 7 3.11 -11.45 0.27
CA LEU A 7 3.09 -12.26 1.49
C LEU A 7 1.85 -11.85 2.26
N THR A 8 0.78 -12.60 2.05
CA THR A 8 -0.25 -12.81 3.06
C THR A 8 0.42 -13.49 4.25
N ASN A 9 0.41 -12.89 5.44
CA ASN A 9 0.39 -13.65 6.69
C ASN A 9 -0.09 -12.76 7.84
N GLN A 10 -1.27 -13.11 8.32
CA GLN A 10 -1.80 -12.73 9.62
C GLN A 10 -1.45 -13.89 10.57
N ASP A 11 -0.69 -13.64 11.63
CA ASP A 11 -1.09 -13.93 13.03
C ASP A 11 0.12 -14.03 14.00
N ASN A 12 -0.07 -13.35 15.14
CA ASN A 12 0.49 -13.52 16.49
C ASN A 12 1.97 -13.29 16.85
N THR A 13 2.15 -12.16 17.54
CA THR A 13 2.69 -11.99 18.90
C THR A 13 3.94 -12.77 19.34
N SER A 14 4.95 -11.99 19.72
CA SER A 14 5.65 -12.15 20.99
C SER A 14 5.99 -10.79 21.60
N GLN A 15 5.87 -10.74 22.91
CA GLN A 15 5.69 -9.60 23.79
C GLN A 15 6.88 -8.62 23.92
N LEU A 16 6.54 -7.35 24.16
CA LEU A 16 6.85 -6.60 25.40
C LEU A 16 6.07 -5.27 25.31
N THR A 17 5.01 -5.01 26.07
CA THR A 17 5.13 -4.56 27.45
C THR A 17 3.75 -4.53 28.12
N SER A 18 3.68 -5.24 29.23
CA SER A 18 3.14 -4.81 30.51
C SER A 18 1.79 -4.05 30.57
N THR A 19 0.79 -4.82 30.97
CA THR A 19 0.09 -4.62 32.25
C THR A 19 -0.90 -3.45 32.36
N THR A 20 -2.13 -3.87 32.64
CA THR A 20 -3.16 -3.23 33.47
C THR A 20 -3.90 -2.04 32.89
N GLY A 21 -5.23 -2.23 32.80
CA GLY A 21 -6.18 -1.14 32.63
C GLY A 21 -5.96 -0.04 33.67
N SER A 22 -6.24 1.19 33.26
CA SER A 22 -6.33 2.31 34.19
C SER A 22 -7.77 2.84 34.21
N PRO A 23 -8.41 2.90 35.40
CA PRO A 23 -9.71 3.50 35.60
C PRO A 23 -9.63 5.04 35.59
N ARG A 24 -10.79 5.66 35.40
CA ARG A 24 -11.09 7.11 35.46
C ARG A 24 -10.14 7.88 36.38
N ARG A 25 -9.33 8.79 35.81
CA ARG A 25 -8.90 10.00 36.51
C ARG A 25 -9.67 11.19 35.96
N THR A 26 -10.78 11.50 36.62
CA THR A 26 -11.44 12.81 36.52
C THR A 26 -10.51 13.85 37.15
N PHE A 27 -9.55 14.34 36.36
CA PHE A 27 -8.68 15.44 36.79
C PHE A 27 -9.52 16.73 36.78
N LYS A 28 -9.73 17.29 37.98
CA LYS A 28 -10.51 18.53 38.19
C LYS A 28 -9.90 19.67 37.36
N MET A 29 -10.65 20.03 36.33
CA MET A 29 -10.59 21.26 35.54
C MET A 29 -10.35 22.51 36.41
N LYS A 30 -9.11 23.00 36.39
CA LYS A 30 -8.78 24.42 36.61
C LYS A 30 -8.09 24.84 35.33
N THR A 31 -8.83 25.50 34.44
CA THR A 31 -8.38 25.88 33.10
C THR A 31 -7.28 26.94 33.22
N SER A 32 -6.05 26.51 33.42
CA SER A 32 -4.90 27.41 33.42
C SER A 32 -4.71 27.94 32.01
N VAL A 33 -4.59 29.24 31.84
CA VAL A 33 -4.27 29.88 30.54
C VAL A 33 -3.00 29.28 29.94
N ALA A 34 -2.09 28.78 30.78
CA ALA A 34 -0.93 28.01 30.36
C ALA A 34 -1.29 26.72 29.59
N ALA A 35 -2.38 26.03 29.93
CA ALA A 35 -2.84 24.84 29.23
C ALA A 35 -3.44 25.18 27.86
N LEU A 36 -4.13 26.32 27.73
CA LEU A 36 -4.64 26.82 26.44
C LEU A 36 -3.50 27.27 25.53
N LEU A 37 -2.51 28.00 26.06
CA LEU A 37 -1.33 28.41 25.30
C LEU A 37 -0.49 27.21 24.86
N LEU A 38 -0.27 26.23 25.75
CA LEU A 38 0.39 24.98 25.38
C LEU A 38 -0.43 24.21 24.34
N ALA A 39 -1.76 24.14 24.47
CA ALA A 39 -2.61 23.48 23.48
C ALA A 39 -2.59 24.17 22.11
N LEU A 40 -2.49 25.49 22.05
CA LEU A 40 -2.36 26.24 20.79
C LEU A 40 -0.96 26.05 20.15
N ILE A 41 0.10 26.05 20.96
CA ILE A 41 1.47 25.75 20.49
C ILE A 41 1.52 24.32 19.96
N VAL A 42 0.95 23.37 20.70
CA VAL A 42 0.80 21.97 20.32
C VAL A 42 -0.06 21.86 19.06
N ALA A 43 -1.14 22.61 18.89
CA ALA A 43 -1.96 22.59 17.67
C ALA A 43 -1.24 23.17 16.42
N VAL A 44 -0.38 24.18 16.60
CA VAL A 44 0.46 24.72 15.50
C VAL A 44 1.56 23.72 15.13
N SER A 45 2.16 23.06 16.13
CA SER A 45 3.17 22.00 15.93
C SER A 45 2.56 20.64 15.50
N LEU A 46 1.27 20.40 15.75
CA LEU A 46 0.43 19.33 15.19
C LEU A 46 -0.39 19.87 14.02
N SER A 47 0.21 20.70 13.15
CA SER A 47 -0.06 20.46 11.74
C SER A 47 0.18 18.96 11.55
N PRO A 48 -0.84 18.13 11.25
CA PRO A 48 -0.54 16.75 10.93
C PRO A 48 0.53 16.87 9.82
N PRO A 49 1.72 16.26 9.96
CA PRO A 49 2.47 16.00 8.75
C PRO A 49 1.44 15.35 7.85
N VAL A 50 1.19 15.97 6.69
CA VAL A 50 0.37 15.30 5.69
C VAL A 50 1.01 13.93 5.61
N GLU A 51 0.28 12.88 6.00
CA GLU A 51 0.79 11.52 5.93
C GLU A 51 0.79 11.23 4.43
N SER A 52 1.77 11.83 3.74
CA SER A 52 2.28 11.37 2.48
C SER A 52 2.56 9.92 2.77
N ARG A 53 1.76 9.02 2.19
CA ARG A 53 2.08 7.60 2.19
C ARG A 53 3.46 7.48 1.55
N VAL A 54 4.49 7.48 2.38
CA VAL A 54 5.87 7.24 1.95
C VAL A 54 5.91 5.75 1.66
N VAL A 55 5.69 5.41 0.40
CA VAL A 55 6.29 4.20 -0.14
C VAL A 55 7.81 4.42 -0.06
N PRO A 56 8.56 3.60 0.69
CA PRO A 56 10.01 3.70 0.68
C PRO A 56 10.49 3.25 -0.71
N GLY A 57 10.66 4.22 -1.59
CA GLY A 57 10.98 4.01 -3.00
C GLY A 57 10.63 5.21 -3.88
N PHE A 58 11.56 6.17 -3.94
CA PHE A 58 11.67 7.27 -4.91
C PHE A 58 10.78 8.52 -4.69
N GLU A 59 11.42 9.63 -4.27
CA GLU A 59 10.85 10.97 -4.36
C GLU A 59 10.95 11.50 -5.80
N GLY A 60 9.82 11.68 -6.47
CA GLY A 60 9.79 12.30 -7.80
C GLY A 60 8.51 11.98 -8.58
N GLY A 61 7.55 12.89 -8.54
CA GLY A 61 6.32 12.80 -9.32
C GLY A 61 6.57 12.86 -10.83
N PHE A 62 6.53 11.70 -11.47
CA PHE A 62 5.92 11.44 -12.77
C PHE A 62 5.72 9.92 -12.88
N ARG A 63 4.47 9.44 -12.96
CA ARG A 63 4.18 8.03 -13.33
C ARG A 63 4.49 7.87 -14.83
N ARG A 64 5.79 7.81 -15.19
CA ARG A 64 6.18 7.45 -16.55
C ARG A 64 6.09 5.95 -16.62
N CYS A 65 4.93 5.49 -17.04
CA CYS A 65 4.74 4.11 -17.47
C CYS A 65 5.22 3.94 -18.92
N ASP A 66 6.27 4.70 -19.28
CA ASP A 66 6.90 4.71 -20.58
C ASP A 66 8.27 4.05 -20.41
N TRP A 67 8.24 2.72 -20.36
CA TRP A 67 9.43 1.91 -20.33
C TRP A 67 9.46 0.99 -21.55
N HIS A 68 10.66 0.70 -22.05
CA HIS A 68 10.84 -0.11 -23.24
C HIS A 68 10.91 -1.59 -22.86
N CYS A 69 9.98 -2.38 -23.39
CA CYS A 69 9.98 -3.84 -23.21
C CYS A 69 10.57 -4.52 -24.44
N ILE A 70 11.36 -5.57 -24.22
CA ILE A 70 11.74 -6.45 -25.32
C ILE A 70 10.50 -7.22 -25.80
N HIS A 71 10.43 -7.49 -27.11
CA HIS A 71 9.36 -8.30 -27.71
C HIS A 71 9.60 -9.80 -27.55
N LEU A 72 9.93 -10.23 -26.32
CA LEU A 72 9.95 -11.65 -25.97
C LEU A 72 8.51 -12.09 -25.65
N TYR A 73 8.04 -13.16 -26.30
CA TYR A 73 6.71 -13.71 -26.06
C TYR A 73 6.76 -14.72 -24.91
N ASP A 74 6.18 -14.35 -23.79
CA ASP A 74 6.03 -15.15 -22.57
C ASP A 74 4.73 -14.73 -21.87
N PRO A 75 3.56 -15.18 -22.38
CA PRO A 75 2.29 -14.57 -22.06
C PRO A 75 1.93 -14.71 -20.58
N VAL A 76 1.35 -13.65 -20.00
CA VAL A 76 0.88 -13.64 -18.60
C VAL A 76 -0.56 -13.16 -18.52
N CYS A 77 -1.36 -13.76 -17.65
CA CYS A 77 -2.74 -13.34 -17.41
C CYS A 77 -2.81 -12.20 -16.38
N GLY A 78 -3.62 -11.17 -16.67
CA GLY A 78 -3.98 -10.10 -15.75
C GLY A 78 -5.32 -10.33 -15.06
N SER A 79 -5.54 -9.69 -13.90
CA SER A 79 -6.81 -9.73 -13.16
C SER A 79 -7.97 -9.06 -13.88
N ASP A 80 -7.67 -8.31 -14.94
CA ASP A 80 -8.60 -7.76 -15.90
C ASP A 80 -9.07 -8.78 -16.97
N GLY A 81 -8.57 -10.03 -16.91
CA GLY A 81 -8.86 -11.06 -17.91
C GLY A 81 -8.15 -10.86 -19.24
N GLN A 82 -7.18 -9.94 -19.31
CA GLN A 82 -6.36 -9.73 -20.50
C GLN A 82 -5.05 -10.49 -20.39
N GLN A 83 -4.62 -11.06 -21.51
CA GLN A 83 -3.30 -11.66 -21.63
C GLN A 83 -2.30 -10.63 -22.15
N TYR A 84 -1.18 -10.48 -21.45
CA TYR A 84 -0.09 -9.58 -21.80
C TYR A 84 1.05 -10.37 -22.42
N SER A 85 1.68 -9.85 -23.48
CA SER A 85 2.74 -10.54 -24.24
C SER A 85 3.93 -10.99 -23.39
N ASN A 86 4.22 -10.26 -22.31
CA ASN A 86 5.16 -10.66 -21.27
C ASN A 86 4.93 -9.87 -19.98
N SER A 87 5.64 -10.28 -18.93
CA SER A 87 5.63 -9.62 -17.61
C SER A 87 6.00 -8.13 -17.65
N CYS A 88 6.80 -7.67 -18.62
CA CYS A 88 7.14 -6.26 -18.76
C CYS A 88 5.93 -5.44 -19.25
N PHE A 89 5.17 -5.96 -20.22
CA PHE A 89 3.94 -5.31 -20.68
C PHE A 89 2.85 -5.30 -19.61
N LEU A 90 2.71 -6.39 -18.83
CA LEU A 90 1.82 -6.40 -17.66
C LEU A 90 2.22 -5.29 -16.68
N GLY A 91 3.52 -5.15 -16.39
CA GLY A 91 3.99 -4.07 -15.53
C GLY A 91 3.66 -2.66 -16.05
N ILE A 92 3.70 -2.41 -17.38
CA ILE A 92 3.28 -1.11 -17.94
C ILE A 92 1.84 -0.84 -17.55
N ALA A 93 0.99 -1.85 -17.77
CA ALA A 93 -0.41 -1.76 -17.45
C ALA A 93 -0.63 -1.56 -15.95
N GLN A 94 0.10 -2.25 -15.08
CA GLN A 94 0.06 -2.05 -13.63
C GLN A 94 0.50 -0.65 -13.19
N CYS A 95 1.42 -0.04 -13.94
CA CYS A 95 1.84 1.33 -13.69
C CYS A 95 0.72 2.33 -14.00
N MET A 96 -0.08 2.07 -15.04
CA MET A 96 -1.23 2.88 -15.42
C MET A 96 -2.46 2.59 -14.55
N ASP A 97 -2.65 1.31 -14.19
CA ASP A 97 -3.73 0.81 -13.35
C ASP A 97 -3.16 0.02 -12.16
N PRO A 98 -3.03 0.65 -10.98
CA PRO A 98 -2.50 -0.01 -9.79
C PRO A 98 -3.42 -1.10 -9.21
N SER A 99 -4.64 -1.28 -9.73
CA SER A 99 -5.53 -2.38 -9.34
C SER A 99 -5.33 -3.65 -10.16
N LEU A 100 -4.52 -3.57 -11.22
CA LEU A 100 -4.17 -4.72 -12.04
C LEU A 100 -3.14 -5.61 -11.34
N GLU A 101 -3.45 -6.89 -11.23
CA GLU A 101 -2.58 -7.91 -10.66
C GLU A 101 -2.38 -9.05 -11.65
N ARG A 102 -1.32 -9.85 -11.46
CA ARG A 102 -1.17 -11.10 -12.20
C ARG A 102 -2.28 -12.05 -11.73
N ALA A 103 -3.09 -12.51 -12.67
CA ALA A 103 -4.10 -13.51 -12.41
C ALA A 103 -3.61 -14.91 -12.72
N ASP A 104 -4.41 -15.87 -12.27
CA ASP A 104 -4.31 -17.25 -12.68
C ASP A 104 -4.86 -17.42 -14.10
N ASP A 105 -4.36 -18.42 -14.83
CA ASP A 105 -4.61 -18.56 -16.27
C ASP A 105 -6.10 -18.76 -16.60
N HIS A 106 -6.90 -19.23 -15.63
CA HIS A 106 -8.35 -19.38 -15.79
C HIS A 106 -9.11 -18.07 -15.97
N VAL A 107 -8.57 -16.96 -15.48
CA VAL A 107 -9.20 -15.64 -15.64
C VAL A 107 -9.18 -15.20 -17.11
N CYS A 108 -8.17 -15.63 -17.86
CA CYS A 108 -8.00 -15.33 -19.29
C CYS A 108 -8.60 -16.41 -20.20
N GLY A 109 -9.22 -17.47 -19.65
CA GLY A 109 -9.84 -18.56 -20.42
C GLY A 109 -8.84 -19.35 -21.26
N LEU A 110 -7.60 -19.49 -20.78
CA LEU A 110 -6.53 -20.24 -21.46
C LEU A 110 -6.57 -21.73 -21.10
N ASP A 111 -7.23 -22.06 -20.00
CA ASP A 111 -7.73 -23.36 -19.67
C ASP A 111 -8.90 -23.68 -20.60
N GLY A 112 -8.66 -24.51 -21.61
CA GLY A 112 -9.66 -24.95 -22.59
C GLY A 112 -10.83 -25.78 -22.02
N ALA A 113 -11.53 -25.29 -20.99
CA ALA A 113 -12.74 -25.83 -20.40
C ALA A 113 -14.03 -25.34 -21.09
N LEU A 114 -13.93 -24.96 -22.37
CA LEU A 114 -15.05 -24.63 -23.24
C LEU A 114 -15.10 -25.56 -24.47
N MET A 115 -14.91 -26.86 -24.22
CA MET A 115 -15.30 -27.96 -25.10
C MET A 115 -15.98 -29.06 -24.29
#